data_AF-T1EIJ6-F1
#
_entry.id   AF-T1EIJ6-F1
#
_cell.length_a   1.000
_cell.length_b   1.000
_cell.length_c   1.000
_cell.angle_alpha   90.00
_cell.angle_beta   90.00
_cell.angle_gamma   90.00
#
_symmetry.space_group_name_H-M   'P 1'
#
loop_
_entity.id
_entity.type
_entity.pdbx_description
1 polymer ?
#
loop_
_entity_poly.entity_id
_entity_poly.type
_entity_poly.pdbx_seq_one_letter_code
_entity_poly.pdbx_strand_id
1 'polypeptide(L)'
;SFITHHTMDMKIVYCDDNIEKLLGYKADELVGTSFYDYHHIYDSSSILNAFKTLFTKGQMVSGLYRFLAHNGGFAWVETQASLVKNPQTDKPQSVICISTVVSLVMK
;
A
#
# COMPACT_ATOMS: atom_id res chain seq x y z
N SER A 1 -1.81 -10.34 6.50
CA SER A 1 -1.43 -9.23 5.61
C SER A 1 -2.15 -9.43 4.28
N PHE A 2 -2.12 -8.41 3.42
CA PHE A 2 -2.52 -8.49 2.03
C PHE A 2 -1.39 -7.94 1.15
N ILE A 3 -1.40 -8.27 -0.14
CA ILE A 3 -0.35 -7.93 -1.09
C ILE A 3 -0.95 -7.05 -2.19
N THR A 4 -0.25 -5.98 -2.54
CA THR A 4 -0.60 -5.14 -3.69
C THR A 4 0.61 -4.91 -4.58
N HIS A 5 0.39 -4.89 -5.89
CA HIS A 5 1.39 -4.45 -6.86
C HIS A 5 0.97 -3.11 -7.45
N HIS A 6 1.96 -2.26 -7.70
CA HIS A 6 1.73 -0.90 -8.15
C HIS A 6 2.61 -0.55 -9.34
N THR A 7 2.13 0.35 -10.16
CA THR A 7 2.97 1.14 -11.06
C THR A 7 3.88 2.10 -10.27
N MET A 8 4.83 2.73 -10.95
CA MET A 8 5.79 3.65 -10.33
C MET A 8 5.14 4.92 -9.73
N ASP A 9 3.94 5.29 -10.17
CA ASP A 9 3.12 6.38 -9.62
C ASP A 9 2.14 5.89 -8.53
N MET A 10 2.34 4.69 -7.99
CA MET A 10 1.55 4.11 -6.90
C MET A 10 0.07 3.87 -7.24
N LYS A 11 -0.24 3.63 -8.52
CA LYS A 11 -1.55 3.10 -8.94
C LYS A 11 -1.55 1.57 -8.77
N ILE A 12 -2.58 1.06 -8.12
CA ILE A 12 -2.72 -0.37 -7.83
C ILE A 12 -3.06 -1.10 -9.14
N VAL A 13 -2.30 -2.12 -9.50
CA VAL A 13 -2.53 -2.98 -10.67
C VAL A 13 -2.88 -4.42 -10.31
N TYR A 14 -2.67 -4.78 -9.05
CA TYR A 14 -3.06 -6.07 -8.49
C TYR A 14 -3.25 -5.92 -6.98
N CYS A 15 -4.25 -6.62 -6.43
CA CYS A 15 -4.44 -6.86 -5.01
C CYS A 15 -4.78 -8.34 -4.84
N ASP A 16 -4.32 -8.98 -3.77
CA ASP A 16 -4.78 -10.32 -3.40
C ASP A 16 -6.12 -10.26 -2.64
N ASP A 17 -6.83 -11.38 -2.61
CA ASP A 17 -8.18 -11.48 -2.02
C ASP A 17 -8.19 -11.38 -0.48
N ASN A 18 -7.02 -11.41 0.16
CA ASN A 18 -6.92 -11.24 1.61
C ASN A 18 -7.45 -9.88 2.08
N ILE A 19 -7.48 -8.87 1.20
CA ILE A 19 -8.03 -7.54 1.49
C ILE A 19 -9.51 -7.60 1.91
N GLU A 20 -10.29 -8.53 1.37
CA GLU A 20 -11.73 -8.64 1.66
C GLU A 20 -11.97 -9.02 3.11
N LYS A 21 -11.27 -10.06 3.57
CA LYS A 21 -11.36 -10.51 4.96
C LYS A 21 -10.84 -9.46 5.94
N LEU A 22 -9.83 -8.67 5.54
CA LEU A 22 -9.13 -7.76 6.44
C LEU A 22 -9.74 -6.37 6.52
N LEU A 23 -10.22 -5.84 5.39
CA LEU A 23 -10.66 -4.46 5.23
C LEU A 23 -12.01 -4.32 4.50
N GLY A 24 -12.59 -5.41 4.01
CA GLY A 24 -13.94 -5.46 3.46
C GLY A 24 -14.06 -5.08 1.98
N TYR A 25 -12.95 -4.75 1.31
CA TYR A 25 -12.95 -4.49 -0.14
C TYR A 25 -12.84 -5.79 -0.92
N LYS A 26 -13.43 -5.85 -2.09
CA LYS A 26 -12.99 -6.81 -3.11
C LYS A 26 -11.70 -6.34 -3.74
N ALA A 27 -10.86 -7.28 -4.16
CA ALA A 27 -9.55 -6.97 -4.74
C ALA A 27 -9.64 -6.09 -6.00
N ASP A 28 -10.67 -6.30 -6.82
CA ASP A 28 -10.93 -5.55 -8.06
C ASP A 28 -11.35 -4.10 -7.82
N GLU A 29 -11.91 -3.77 -6.66
CA GLU A 29 -12.26 -2.39 -6.29
C GLU A 29 -11.03 -1.50 -6.09
N LEU A 30 -9.91 -2.08 -5.64
CA LEU A 30 -8.65 -1.36 -5.47
C LEU A 30 -7.89 -1.21 -6.79
N VAL A 31 -8.06 -2.14 -7.73
CA VAL A 31 -7.31 -2.12 -8.98
C VAL A 31 -7.72 -0.91 -9.82
N GLY A 32 -6.73 -0.11 -10.17
CA GLY A 32 -6.90 1.10 -10.96
C GLY A 32 -6.95 2.40 -10.15
N THR A 33 -7.04 2.34 -8.82
CA THR A 33 -7.03 3.53 -7.96
C THR A 33 -5.61 3.87 -7.48
N SER A 34 -5.43 5.04 -6.87
CA SER A 34 -4.16 5.37 -6.22
C SER A 34 -4.11 4.75 -4.83
N PHE A 35 -2.95 4.23 -4.42
CA PHE A 35 -2.74 3.82 -3.04
C PHE A 35 -2.96 4.97 -2.05
N TYR A 36 -2.66 6.21 -2.47
CA TYR A 36 -2.82 7.41 -1.64
C TYR A 36 -4.28 7.81 -1.38
N ASP A 37 -5.24 7.15 -2.01
CA ASP A 37 -6.66 7.41 -1.78
C ASP A 37 -7.15 6.80 -0.45
N TYR A 38 -6.38 5.87 0.13
CA TYR A 38 -6.82 5.06 1.27
C TYR A 38 -6.16 5.41 2.61
N HIS A 39 -5.09 6.22 2.62
CA HIS A 39 -4.47 6.62 3.89
C HIS A 39 -5.20 7.82 4.50
N HIS A 40 -5.24 7.87 5.84
CA HIS A 40 -5.82 9.02 6.53
C HIS A 40 -4.98 10.28 6.29
N ILE A 41 -5.61 11.44 6.05
CA ILE A 41 -4.93 12.69 5.68
C ILE A 41 -3.81 13.13 6.66
N TYR A 42 -4.01 12.99 7.97
CA TYR A 42 -2.98 13.28 8.98
C TYR A 42 -1.73 12.38 8.90
N ASP A 43 -1.81 11.25 8.21
CA ASP A 43 -0.68 10.34 8.00
C ASP A 43 0.03 10.58 6.64
N SER A 44 -0.45 11.55 5.84
CA SER A 44 0.09 11.81 4.49
C SER A 44 1.58 12.12 4.49
N SER A 45 2.04 12.95 5.42
CA SER A 45 3.45 13.37 5.46
C SER A 45 4.40 12.21 5.78
N SER A 46 4.02 11.31 6.71
CA SER A 46 4.83 10.14 7.03
C SER A 46 4.84 9.14 5.87
N ILE A 47 3.68 8.90 5.25
CA ILE A 47 3.55 8.02 4.10
C ILE A 47 4.39 8.52 2.92
N LEU A 48 4.27 9.80 2.56
CA LEU A 48 5.07 10.38 1.47
C LEU A 48 6.57 10.28 1.74
N ASN A 49 7.01 10.45 2.99
CA ASN A 49 8.43 10.30 3.35
C ASN A 49 8.89 8.84 3.28
N ALA A 50 8.05 7.88 3.65
CA ALA A 50 8.34 6.46 3.50
C ALA A 50 8.49 6.09 2.01
N PHE A 51 7.57 6.53 1.14
CA PHE A 51 7.66 6.28 -0.30
C PHE A 51 8.82 7.02 -0.97
N LYS A 52 9.21 8.22 -0.51
CA LYS A 52 10.49 8.82 -0.94
C LYS A 52 11.68 7.92 -0.60
N THR A 53 11.66 7.28 0.56
CA THR A 53 12.70 6.31 0.95
C THR A 53 12.68 5.09 0.03
N LEU A 54 11.49 4.57 -0.33
CA LEU A 54 11.36 3.50 -1.32
C LEU A 54 12.05 3.85 -2.64
N PHE A 55 11.74 5.02 -3.21
CA PHE A 55 12.26 5.40 -4.53
C PHE A 55 13.75 5.76 -4.51
N THR A 56 14.32 6.09 -3.34
CA THR A 56 15.76 6.41 -3.21
C THR A 56 16.61 5.21 -2.81
N LYS A 57 16.08 4.30 -1.97
CA LYS A 57 16.83 3.16 -1.42
C LYS A 57 16.40 1.79 -1.97
N GLY A 58 15.28 1.74 -2.68
CA GLY A 58 14.71 0.52 -3.24
C GLY A 58 13.78 -0.25 -2.31
N GLN A 59 13.78 0.05 -1.01
CA GLN A 59 12.92 -0.59 -0.01
C GLN A 59 12.52 0.39 1.09
N MET A 60 11.38 0.16 1.74
CA MET A 60 10.99 0.90 2.94
C MET A 60 10.10 0.09 3.89
N VAL A 61 9.87 0.66 5.08
CA VAL A 61 8.82 0.29 6.04
C VAL A 61 8.10 1.59 6.44
N SER A 62 6.77 1.64 6.36
CA SER A 62 5.99 2.88 6.49
C SER A 62 5.81 3.42 7.91
N GLY A 63 6.13 2.62 8.94
CA GLY A 63 5.53 2.77 10.26
C GLY A 63 4.02 2.51 10.23
N LEU A 64 3.35 2.66 11.38
CA LEU A 64 1.90 2.50 11.48
C LEU A 64 1.18 3.73 10.89
N TYR A 65 0.20 3.47 10.04
CA TYR A 65 -0.72 4.47 9.50
C TYR A 65 -2.14 3.93 9.43
N ARG A 66 -3.10 4.82 9.29
CA ARG A 66 -4.52 4.48 9.17
C ARG A 66 -4.88 4.23 7.71
N PHE A 67 -5.38 3.03 7.43
CA PHE A 67 -5.92 2.64 6.13
C PHE A 67 -7.46 2.58 6.21
N LEU A 68 -8.14 3.24 5.27
CA LEU A 68 -9.60 3.33 5.19
C LEU A 68 -10.20 1.95 4.88
N ALA A 69 -11.09 1.45 5.72
CA ALA A 69 -11.82 0.21 5.44
C ALA A 69 -13.05 0.47 4.56
N HIS A 70 -13.50 -0.53 3.80
CA HIS A 70 -14.60 -0.41 2.83
C HIS A 70 -15.88 0.15 3.45
N ASN A 71 -16.22 -0.31 4.66
CA ASN A 71 -17.43 0.10 5.37
C ASN A 71 -17.23 1.35 6.25
N GLY A 72 -16.18 2.12 6.01
CA GLY A 72 -15.77 3.27 6.82
C GLY A 72 -14.92 2.89 8.03
N GLY A 73 -14.42 3.92 8.72
CA GLY A 73 -13.43 3.77 9.79
C GLY A 73 -12.04 3.43 9.26
N PHE A 74 -11.08 3.24 10.18
CA PHE A 74 -9.69 2.99 9.81
C PHE A 74 -9.09 1.82 10.59
N ALA A 75 -8.27 1.03 9.91
CA ALA A 75 -7.39 0.03 10.52
C ALA A 75 -5.96 0.57 10.62
N TRP A 76 -5.24 0.20 11.67
CA TRP A 76 -3.81 0.44 11.73
C TRP A 76 -3.07 -0.58 10.86
N VAL A 77 -2.28 -0.08 9.92
CA VAL A 77 -1.52 -0.88 8.96
C VAL A 77 -0.05 -0.47 9.01
N GLU A 78 0.84 -1.45 8.92
CA GLU A 78 2.23 -1.24 8.55
C GLU A 78 2.45 -1.82 7.14
N THR A 79 3.15 -1.11 6.28
CA THR A 79 3.47 -1.58 4.93
C THR A 79 4.97 -1.70 4.77
N GLN A 80 5.40 -2.82 4.19
CA GLN A 80 6.73 -3.01 3.64
C GLN A 80 6.63 -2.99 2.13
N ALA A 81 7.56 -2.32 1.46
CA ALA A 81 7.51 -2.13 0.02
C ALA A 81 8.90 -2.27 -0.57
N SER A 82 8.95 -2.83 -1.78
CA SER A 82 10.19 -3.02 -2.54
C SER A 82 9.98 -2.61 -3.99
N LEU A 83 10.96 -1.90 -4.55
CA LEU A 83 11.04 -1.66 -5.98
C LEU A 83 11.36 -2.97 -6.69
N VAL A 84 10.57 -3.27 -7.70
CA VAL A 84 10.88 -4.34 -8.66
C VAL A 84 11.54 -3.69 -9.86
N LYS A 85 12.74 -4.16 -10.16
CA LYS A 85 13.49 -3.72 -11.33
C LYS A 85 13.22 -4.65 -12.51
N ASN A 86 13.27 -4.06 -13.70
CA ASN A 86 13.28 -4.82 -14.94
C ASN A 86 14.60 -5.61 -15.05
N PRO A 87 14.57 -6.95 -15.19
CA PRO A 87 15.78 -7.77 -15.20
C PRO A 87 16.75 -7.47 -16.36
N GLN A 88 16.26 -6.95 -17.48
CA GLN A 88 17.07 -6.66 -18.66
C GLN A 88 17.74 -5.28 -18.59
N THR A 89 17.10 -4.30 -17.95
CA THR A 89 17.54 -2.88 -17.97
C THR A 89 18.01 -2.36 -16.62
N ASP A 90 17.83 -3.13 -15.54
CA ASP A 90 18.07 -2.75 -14.13
C ASP A 90 17.32 -1.47 -13.68
N LYS A 91 16.34 -1.01 -14.48
CA LYS A 91 15.53 0.16 -14.15
C LYS A 91 14.33 -0.24 -13.28
N PRO A 92 13.93 0.58 -12.29
CA PRO A 92 12.67 0.39 -11.57
C PRO A 92 11.48 0.33 -12.53
N GLN A 93 10.62 -0.68 -12.37
CA GLN A 93 9.47 -0.94 -13.22
C GLN A 93 8.14 -0.94 -12.45
N SER A 94 8.14 -1.43 -11.21
CA SER A 94 6.95 -1.52 -10.37
C SER A 94 7.30 -1.56 -8.89
N VAL A 95 6.28 -1.58 -8.05
CA VAL A 95 6.39 -1.70 -6.59
C VAL A 95 5.56 -2.89 -6.13
N ILE A 96 6.10 -3.68 -5.20
CA ILE A 96 5.33 -4.67 -4.44
C ILE A 96 5.24 -4.19 -3.01
N CYS A 97 4.02 -4.19 -2.47
CA CYS A 97 3.72 -3.83 -1.09
C CYS A 97 3.11 -5.03 -0.36
N ILE A 98 3.60 -5.28 0.85
CA ILE A 98 3.00 -6.21 1.81
C ILE A 98 2.49 -5.37 2.98
N SER A 99 1.17 -5.37 3.15
CA SER A 99 0.49 -4.53 4.14
C SER A 99 -0.08 -5.42 5.26
N THR A 100 0.43 -5.23 6.46
CA THR A 100 0.03 -5.97 7.66
C THR A 100 -0.94 -5.12 8.48
N VAL A 101 -2.16 -5.63 8.63
CA VAL A 101 -3.15 -5.05 9.54
C VAL A 101 -2.79 -5.41 10.97
N VAL A 102 -2.55 -4.41 11.81
CA VAL A 102 -2.09 -4.55 13.21
C VAL A 102 -3.25 -4.49 14.20
N SER A 103 -4.33 -3.77 13.86
CA SER A 103 -5.56 -3.80 14.65
C SER A 103 -6.79 -3.65 13.75
N LEU A 104 -7.91 -4.22 14.22
CA LEU A 104 -9.19 -4.18 13.52
C LEU A 104 -9.76 -2.75 13.50
N VAL A 105 -10.62 -2.49 12.50
CA VAL A 105 -11.18 -1.18 12.17
C VAL A 105 -11.78 -0.49 13.41
N MET A 106 -11.22 0.65 13.79
CA MET A 106 -11.84 1.56 14.75
C MET A 106 -12.92 2.34 14.01
N LYS A 107 -14.17 2.21 14.45
CA LYS A 107 -15.30 3.02 13.99
C LYS A 107 -15.29 4.38 14.67
#